data_AF-A0A357F4I8-F1
#
_entry.id   AF-A0A357F4I8-F1
#
_cell.length_a   1.000
_cell.length_b   1.000
_cell.length_c   1.000
_cell.angle_alpha   90.00
_cell.angle_beta   90.00
_cell.angle_gamma   90.00
#
_symmetry.space_group_name_H-M   'P 1'
#
loop_
_entity.id
_entity.type
_entity.pdbx_description
1 polymer ?
#
loop_
_entity_poly.entity_id
_entity_poly.type
_entity_poly.pdbx_seq_one_letter_code
_entity_poly.pdbx_strand_id
1 'polypeptide(L)'
;TLDISFAICALFDQTRAVRSGAAFPIRLNLCDAGGANVSDPGIRVTATRIQLISESVTDIEVEDSGNANPDNNFRFDADLGGYIFNLKTSGLESGTYRLFFTAGDDPAEHSVEFRVK
;
A
#
# COMPACT_ATOMS: atom_id res chain seq x y z
N THR A 1 -18.81 -12.26 16.61
CA THR A 1 -18.37 -11.35 15.55
C THR A 1 -17.61 -12.19 14.54
N LEU A 2 -17.90 -12.03 13.25
CA LEU A 2 -17.12 -12.69 12.21
C LEU A 2 -15.93 -11.78 11.94
N ASP A 3 -14.71 -12.26 12.15
CA ASP A 3 -13.51 -11.51 11.77
C ASP A 3 -13.44 -11.53 10.24
N ILE A 4 -13.74 -10.39 9.62
CA ILE A 4 -13.50 -10.20 8.19
C ILE A 4 -12.01 -9.94 8.07
N SER A 5 -11.29 -10.83 7.37
CA SER A 5 -9.92 -10.58 6.96
C SER A 5 -9.81 -10.60 5.44
N PHE A 6 -9.31 -9.51 4.88
CA PHE A 6 -9.10 -9.36 3.44
C PHE A 6 -7.82 -10.08 3.02
N ALA A 7 -7.83 -10.66 1.82
CA ALA A 7 -6.61 -10.91 1.07
C ALA A 7 -6.23 -9.63 0.29
N ILE A 8 -4.95 -9.48 -0.06
CA ILE A 8 -4.45 -8.34 -0.86
C ILE A 8 -4.04 -8.80 -2.25
N CYS A 9 -4.69 -8.25 -3.27
CA CYS A 9 -4.30 -8.45 -4.66
C CYS A 9 -3.57 -7.20 -5.18
N ALA A 10 -2.24 -7.24 -5.23
CA ALA A 10 -1.46 -6.15 -5.81
C ALA A 10 -1.70 -6.05 -7.33
N LEU A 11 -1.94 -4.83 -7.80
CA LEU A 11 -2.19 -4.49 -9.21
C LEU A 11 -0.99 -3.76 -9.85
N PHE A 12 0.20 -3.97 -9.28
CA PHE A 12 1.46 -3.45 -9.77
C PHE A 12 2.57 -4.50 -9.62
N ASP A 13 3.64 -4.34 -10.38
CA ASP A 13 4.84 -5.18 -10.28
C ASP A 13 5.67 -4.79 -9.05
N GLN A 14 5.53 -5.58 -7.99
CA GLN A 14 6.26 -5.42 -6.73
C GLN A 14 7.78 -5.65 -6.87
N THR A 15 8.23 -6.20 -8.01
CA THR A 15 9.65 -6.46 -8.29
C THR A 15 10.32 -5.35 -9.11
N ARG A 16 9.53 -4.42 -9.66
CA ARG A 16 10.04 -3.27 -10.42
C ARG A 16 10.54 -2.17 -9.50
N ALA A 17 11.82 -1.85 -9.60
CA ALA A 17 12.43 -0.75 -8.86
C ALA A 17 12.22 0.62 -9.55
N VAL A 18 11.81 1.62 -8.78
CA VAL A 18 11.80 3.04 -9.20
C VAL A 18 13.02 3.77 -8.66
N ARG A 19 13.40 4.87 -9.29
CA ARG A 19 14.46 5.73 -8.75
C ARG A 19 13.96 6.44 -7.50
N SER A 20 14.80 6.57 -6.48
CA SER A 20 14.51 7.43 -5.32
C SER A 20 14.13 8.84 -5.80
N GLY A 21 13.08 9.40 -5.20
CA GLY A 21 12.49 10.68 -5.59
C GLY A 21 11.39 10.62 -6.65
N ALA A 22 11.15 9.45 -7.27
CA ALA A 22 9.96 9.25 -8.09
C ALA A 22 8.71 9.01 -7.22
N ALA A 23 7.54 9.37 -7.75
CA ALA A 23 6.29 8.84 -7.21
C ALA A 23 6.16 7.35 -7.58
N PHE A 24 5.85 6.50 -6.61
CA PHE A 24 5.52 5.09 -6.84
C PHE A 24 4.00 4.90 -6.65
N PRO A 25 3.22 4.69 -7.73
CA PRO A 25 1.81 4.34 -7.60
C PRO A 25 1.66 2.90 -7.10
N ILE A 26 1.28 2.75 -5.83
CA ILE A 26 0.88 1.49 -5.22
C ILE A 26 -0.60 1.29 -5.56
N ARG A 27 -0.92 0.18 -6.24
CA ARG A 27 -2.29 -0.14 -6.68
C ARG A 27 -2.69 -1.50 -6.15
N LEU A 28 -3.87 -1.62 -5.54
CA LEU A 28 -4.32 -2.89 -4.99
C LEU A 28 -5.84 -3.02 -5.02
N ASN A 29 -6.29 -4.26 -4.97
CA ASN A 29 -7.64 -4.62 -4.56
C ASN A 29 -7.59 -5.27 -3.17
N LEU A 30 -8.64 -5.02 -2.39
CA LEU A 30 -9.04 -5.94 -1.33
C LEU A 30 -9.73 -7.13 -1.99
N CYS A 31 -9.33 -8.33 -1.60
CA CYS A 31 -9.81 -9.58 -2.16
C CYS A 31 -10.38 -10.47 -1.07
N ASP A 32 -11.30 -11.36 -1.42
CA ASP A 32 -11.67 -12.47 -0.54
C ASP A 32 -10.60 -13.58 -0.59
N ALA A 33 -10.80 -14.64 0.21
CA ALA A 33 -9.89 -15.79 0.25
C ALA A 33 -9.79 -16.55 -1.09
N GLY A 34 -10.76 -16.36 -2.00
CA GLY A 34 -10.76 -16.91 -3.36
C GLY A 34 -10.07 -16.01 -4.38
N GLY A 35 -9.58 -14.83 -3.97
CA GLY A 35 -8.97 -13.84 -4.85
C GLY A 35 -9.98 -12.99 -5.64
N ALA A 36 -11.29 -13.08 -5.32
CA ALA A 36 -12.28 -12.21 -5.93
C ALA A 36 -12.19 -10.80 -5.35
N ASN A 37 -12.26 -9.78 -6.20
CA ASN A 37 -12.23 -8.39 -5.76
C ASN A 37 -13.48 -8.05 -4.94
N VAL A 38 -13.27 -7.55 -3.73
CA VAL A 38 -14.29 -7.08 -2.79
C VAL A 38 -14.04 -5.62 -2.36
N SER A 39 -13.23 -4.89 -3.13
CA SER A 39 -12.94 -3.47 -2.89
C SER A 39 -14.22 -2.64 -2.97
N ASP A 40 -14.35 -1.67 -2.07
CA ASP A 40 -15.52 -0.81 -1.97
C ASP A 40 -15.11 0.60 -1.53
N PRO A 41 -15.66 1.68 -2.13
CA PRO A 41 -15.31 3.05 -1.75
C PRO A 41 -15.62 3.39 -0.28
N GLY A 42 -16.49 2.63 0.40
CA GLY A 42 -16.79 2.76 1.82
C GLY A 42 -15.76 2.12 2.76
N ILE A 43 -14.82 1.30 2.26
CA ILE A 43 -13.74 0.72 3.08
C ILE A 43 -12.54 1.67 3.06
N ARG A 44 -12.19 2.21 4.22
CA ARG A 44 -11.00 3.07 4.38
C ARG A 44 -9.74 2.21 4.42
N VAL A 45 -8.86 2.40 3.45
CA VAL A 45 -7.53 1.77 3.43
C VAL A 45 -6.48 2.82 3.77
N THR A 46 -5.70 2.61 4.81
CA THR A 46 -4.80 3.62 5.38
C THR A 46 -3.40 3.07 5.53
N ALA A 47 -2.43 3.72 4.88
CA ALA A 47 -1.02 3.38 5.03
C ALA A 47 -0.52 3.78 6.43
N THR A 48 0.25 2.89 7.06
CA THR A 48 0.71 3.05 8.45
C THR A 48 2.21 3.32 8.52
N ARG A 49 3.01 2.50 7.86
CA ARG A 49 4.48 2.56 7.93
C ARG A 49 5.14 1.89 6.73
N ILE A 50 6.41 2.23 6.52
CA ILE A 50 7.32 1.57 5.58
C ILE A 50 8.42 0.87 6.38
N GLN A 51 8.86 -0.28 5.90
CA GLN A 51 10.02 -0.98 6.46
C GLN A 51 10.98 -1.39 5.35
N LEU A 52 12.26 -1.10 5.50
CA LEU A 52 13.31 -1.66 4.65
C LEU A 52 13.54 -3.13 5.04
N ILE A 53 13.35 -4.08 4.11
CA ILE A 53 13.36 -5.52 4.45
C ILE A 53 14.73 -5.98 4.97
N SER A 54 15.83 -5.38 4.50
CA SER A 54 17.17 -5.70 5.01
C SER A 54 17.44 -5.16 6.42
N GLU A 55 16.62 -4.23 6.90
CA GLU A 55 16.76 -3.56 8.19
C GLU A 55 15.43 -3.61 8.95
N SER A 56 15.16 -4.74 9.59
CA SER A 56 13.87 -5.01 10.26
C SER A 56 13.49 -4.07 11.41
N VAL A 57 14.36 -3.13 11.80
CA VAL A 57 14.21 -2.33 13.03
C VAL A 57 13.79 -0.88 12.77
N THR A 58 13.81 -0.41 11.51
CA THR A 58 13.51 0.99 11.19
C THR A 58 12.16 1.10 10.49
N ASP A 59 11.12 1.44 11.27
CA ASP A 59 9.87 1.93 10.71
C ASP A 59 10.07 3.36 10.18
N ILE A 60 9.71 3.56 8.92
CA ILE A 60 9.79 4.82 8.20
C ILE A 60 8.37 5.35 8.03
N GLU A 61 8.17 6.64 8.28
CA GLU A 61 6.88 7.30 8.09
C GLU A 61 6.45 7.25 6.62
N VAL A 62 5.14 7.05 6.39
CA VAL A 62 4.58 7.08 5.03
C VAL A 62 4.35 8.53 4.64
N GLU A 63 4.89 8.92 3.48
CA GLU A 63 4.59 10.20 2.84
C GLU A 63 4.00 9.99 1.45
N ASP A 64 3.02 10.80 1.09
CA ASP A 64 2.44 10.81 -0.24
C ASP A 64 3.12 11.82 -1.17
N SER A 65 3.01 11.60 -2.47
CA SER A 65 3.58 12.49 -3.47
C SER A 65 2.61 13.61 -3.79
N GLY A 66 2.95 14.84 -3.40
CA GLY A 66 2.22 16.04 -3.81
C GLY A 66 0.81 16.17 -3.23
N ASN A 67 0.57 15.67 -2.01
CA ASN A 67 -0.75 15.68 -1.36
C ASN A 67 -1.83 14.88 -2.15
N ALA A 68 -1.41 13.81 -2.83
CA ALA A 68 -2.28 12.93 -3.61
C ALA A 68 -3.12 11.97 -2.74
N ASN A 69 -2.72 11.73 -1.50
CA ASN A 69 -3.32 10.80 -0.55
C ASN A 69 -3.35 11.39 0.87
N PRO A 70 -4.20 12.40 1.12
CA PRO A 70 -4.33 13.01 2.45
C PRO A 70 -4.64 11.99 3.55
N ASP A 71 -4.12 12.25 4.76
CA ASP A 71 -4.23 11.39 5.94
C ASP A 71 -3.75 9.94 5.71
N ASN A 72 -2.81 9.76 4.78
CA ASN A 72 -2.28 8.48 4.34
C ASN A 72 -3.35 7.50 3.81
N ASN A 73 -4.50 8.00 3.35
CA ASN A 73 -5.54 7.16 2.79
C ASN A 73 -5.28 6.84 1.33
N PHE A 74 -5.41 5.57 0.99
CA PHE A 74 -5.52 5.20 -0.40
C PHE A 74 -6.81 5.79 -0.97
N ARG A 75 -6.72 6.32 -2.20
CA ARG A 75 -7.88 6.81 -2.93
C ARG A 75 -8.53 5.64 -3.66
N PHE A 76 -9.83 5.44 -3.47
CA PHE A 76 -10.59 4.53 -4.31
C PHE A 76 -10.68 5.08 -5.74
N ASP A 77 -10.45 4.22 -6.71
CA ASP A 77 -10.45 4.53 -8.14
C ASP A 77 -11.42 3.57 -8.83
N ALA A 78 -12.55 4.09 -9.30
CA ALA A 78 -13.64 3.28 -9.84
C ALA A 78 -13.30 2.60 -11.16
N ASP A 79 -12.42 3.20 -11.98
CA ASP A 79 -11.97 2.60 -13.24
C ASP A 79 -11.03 1.43 -13.00
N LEU A 80 -10.20 1.51 -11.94
CA LEU A 80 -9.41 0.39 -11.44
C LEU A 80 -10.26 -0.66 -10.72
N GLY A 81 -11.37 -0.23 -10.12
CA GLY A 81 -12.17 -1.04 -9.18
C GLY A 81 -11.44 -1.31 -7.86
N GLY A 82 -10.52 -0.42 -7.46
CA GLY A 82 -9.57 -0.66 -6.38
C GLY A 82 -8.99 0.63 -5.83
N TYR A 83 -7.81 0.53 -5.21
CA TYR A 83 -7.20 1.62 -4.45
C TYR A 83 -5.85 2.03 -5.02
N ILE A 84 -5.54 3.32 -4.92
CA ILE A 84 -4.27 3.90 -5.35
C ILE A 84 -3.66 4.75 -4.23
N PHE A 85 -2.38 4.51 -3.95
CA PHE A 85 -1.53 5.37 -3.13
C PHE A 85 -0.29 5.80 -3.91
N ASN A 86 -0.12 7.09 -4.15
CA ASN A 86 1.05 7.64 -4.82
C ASN A 86 2.15 7.88 -3.79
N LEU A 87 2.93 6.85 -3.50
CA LEU A 87 3.98 6.89 -2.50
C LEU A 87 5.12 7.82 -2.91
N LYS A 88 5.56 8.69 -2.01
CA LYS A 88 6.80 9.45 -2.16
C LYS A 88 7.99 8.58 -1.77
N THR A 89 8.97 8.48 -2.67
CA THR A 89 10.19 7.68 -2.42
C THR A 89 11.44 8.54 -2.19
N SER A 90 11.31 9.87 -2.16
CA SER A 90 12.43 10.76 -1.86
C SER A 90 13.01 10.46 -0.49
N GLY A 91 14.33 10.29 -0.40
CA GLY A 91 15.01 10.01 0.87
C GLY A 91 15.03 8.52 1.25
N LEU A 92 14.31 7.67 0.51
CA LEU A 92 14.49 6.22 0.63
C LEU A 92 15.76 5.81 -0.11
N GLU A 93 16.57 4.98 0.54
CA GLU A 93 17.76 4.36 -0.04
C GLU A 93 17.39 3.25 -1.04
N SER A 94 18.39 2.71 -1.74
CA SER A 94 18.17 1.58 -2.63
C SER A 94 17.85 0.33 -1.81
N GLY A 95 16.73 -0.34 -2.09
CA GLY A 95 16.30 -1.50 -1.32
C GLY A 95 14.93 -2.05 -1.72
N THR A 96 14.57 -3.16 -1.07
CA THR A 96 13.19 -3.68 -1.10
C THR A 96 12.52 -3.32 0.20
N TYR A 97 11.34 -2.74 0.10
CA TYR A 97 10.57 -2.21 1.21
C TYR A 97 9.22 -2.91 1.28
N ARG A 98 8.62 -2.92 2.47
CA ARG A 98 7.20 -3.19 2.67
C ARG A 98 6.48 -1.89 3.01
N LEU A 99 5.34 -1.65 2.38
CA LEU A 99 4.36 -0.67 2.80
C LEU A 99 3.26 -1.40 3.56
N PHE A 100 3.05 -1.03 4.82
CA PHE A 100 2.00 -1.57 5.68
C PHE A 100 0.78 -0.67 5.68
N PHE A 101 -0.40 -1.27 5.86
CA PHE A 101 -1.68 -0.57 5.88
C PHE A 101 -2.78 -1.37 6.58
N THR A 102 -3.84 -0.68 6.99
CA THR A 102 -5.09 -1.28 7.51
C THR A 102 -6.23 -1.13 6.50
N ALA A 103 -7.31 -1.91 6.66
CA ALA A 103 -8.48 -1.88 5.77
C ALA A 103 -9.79 -2.00 6.58
N GLY A 104 -10.51 -0.88 6.74
CA GLY A 104 -11.77 -0.85 7.49
C GLY A 104 -11.60 -1.38 8.92
N ASP A 105 -12.49 -2.30 9.31
CA ASP A 105 -12.48 -2.95 10.63
C ASP A 105 -11.71 -4.30 10.63
N ASP A 106 -10.97 -4.62 9.56
CA ASP A 106 -10.13 -5.82 9.52
C ASP A 106 -9.03 -5.71 10.60
N PRO A 107 -8.95 -6.66 11.56
CA PRO A 107 -7.96 -6.60 12.62
C PRO A 107 -6.53 -6.89 12.13
N ALA A 108 -6.34 -7.41 10.92
CA ALA A 108 -5.03 -7.70 10.36
C ALA A 108 -4.36 -6.45 9.78
N GLU A 109 -3.07 -6.25 10.08
CA GLU A 109 -2.21 -5.34 9.32
C GLU A 109 -1.77 -6.05 8.03
N HIS A 110 -1.93 -5.36 6.91
CA HIS A 110 -1.61 -5.86 5.58
C HIS A 110 -0.34 -5.20 5.05
N SER A 111 0.28 -5.80 4.03
CA SER A 111 1.40 -5.17 3.35
C SER A 111 1.55 -5.56 1.89
N VAL A 112 2.24 -4.71 1.14
CA VAL A 112 2.78 -4.99 -0.20
C VAL A 112 4.24 -4.58 -0.25
N GLU A 113 5.01 -5.21 -1.12
CA GLU A 113 6.40 -4.88 -1.37
C GLU A 113 6.56 -3.85 -2.51
N PHE A 114 7.60 -3.03 -2.42
CA PHE A 114 8.04 -2.15 -3.50
C PHE A 114 9.57 -2.00 -3.46
N ARG A 115 10.16 -1.52 -4.55
CA ARG A 115 11.62 -1.38 -4.67
C ARG A 115 12.05 0.02 -5.07
N VAL A 116 13.13 0.48 -4.46
CA VAL A 116 13.79 1.76 -4.75
C VAL A 116 15.23 1.48 -5.19
N LYS A 117 15.77 2.32 -6.08
CA LYS A 117 17.16 2.29 -6.58
C LYS A 117 17.70 3.69 -6.86
#